data_AF-A0A965ZC76-F1
#
_entry.id   AF-A0A965ZC76-F1
#
_cell.length_a   1.000
_cell.length_b   1.000
_cell.length_c   1.000
_cell.angle_alpha   90.00
_cell.angle_beta   90.00
_cell.angle_gamma   90.00
#
_symmetry.space_group_name_H-M   'P 1'
#
loop_
_entity.id
_entity.type
_entity.pdbx_description
1 polymer ?
#
loop_
_entity_poly.entity_id
_entity_poly.type
_entity_poly.pdbx_seq_one_letter_code
_entity_poly.pdbx_strand_id
1 'polypeptide(L)'
;MRYLAILFFLFGIILSGCKPTHKKDDSPALTIITDPPQWAREAIWYQLFVERFRNGDQGNDPTAEDLLGAYPGYIPKKWKITPWTTDWYAPDPWFKSLHTCYDWSGNPIHDFNQKVQLRRYGGDLQGVMDQIDYLDSLGINAVYFNPLNDAPSLHKYDARNWRHIDRNFGPDPKGDVEKMAQENPIDPGTWQMTAADQLFLRVVQALHQKGIRVILDYSWNHTGLEFWAFRDILEKGATSPYKDWYWIDTFDDPATPVNEFSYRGWLGVFDLPEIKETIRHTSTIEALEGNIFDSTAKQHIFNVTQRWLDPNGDGNPSDGVDGFRL
;
A
#
# COMPACT_ATOMS: atom_id res chain seq x y z
N MET A 1 -46.85 -82.19 -12.69
CA MET A 1 -47.96 -81.63 -13.46
C MET A 1 -47.71 -80.14 -13.68
N ARG A 2 -47.55 -79.77 -14.96
CA ARG A 2 -47.77 -78.45 -15.60
C ARG A 2 -46.92 -77.26 -15.11
N TYR A 3 -45.83 -76.91 -15.80
CA TYR A 3 -45.72 -75.97 -16.97
C TYR A 3 -45.90 -74.51 -16.52
N LEU A 4 -45.14 -73.47 -16.93
CA LEU A 4 -44.09 -73.22 -17.92
C LEU A 4 -43.84 -71.69 -17.88
N ALA A 5 -42.58 -71.21 -17.93
CA ALA A 5 -42.13 -69.92 -18.53
C ALA A 5 -40.69 -69.60 -18.08
N ILE A 6 -39.66 -70.10 -18.78
CA ILE A 6 -38.95 -69.50 -19.93
C ILE A 6 -37.68 -68.72 -19.50
N LEU A 7 -36.55 -69.30 -19.91
CA LEU A 7 -35.17 -68.79 -19.99
C LEU A 7 -35.08 -67.36 -20.59
N PHE A 8 -34.11 -66.56 -20.16
CA PHE A 8 -32.87 -66.30 -20.94
C PHE A 8 -31.90 -65.38 -20.17
N PHE A 9 -30.70 -65.92 -19.93
CA PHE A 9 -29.48 -65.16 -19.66
C PHE A 9 -29.14 -64.35 -20.92
N LEU A 10 -28.93 -63.04 -20.80
CA LEU A 10 -28.38 -62.22 -21.88
C LEU A 10 -27.35 -61.22 -21.35
N PHE A 11 -26.19 -61.34 -21.96
CA PHE A 11 -24.98 -60.54 -21.86
C PHE A 11 -25.27 -59.05 -22.17
N GLY A 12 -24.66 -58.15 -21.42
CA GLY A 12 -24.73 -56.71 -21.67
C GLY A 12 -23.60 -55.97 -20.96
N ILE A 13 -22.40 -56.02 -21.55
CA ILE A 13 -21.28 -55.14 -21.22
C ILE A 13 -21.72 -53.70 -21.50
N ILE A 14 -21.95 -52.90 -20.45
CA ILE A 14 -22.11 -51.46 -20.59
C ILE A 14 -20.76 -50.82 -20.29
N LEU A 15 -20.08 -50.45 -21.39
CA LEU A 15 -18.98 -49.49 -21.41
C LEU A 15 -19.46 -48.17 -20.80
N SER A 16 -19.18 -47.95 -19.52
CA SER A 16 -19.19 -46.60 -18.97
C SER A 16 -17.94 -45.90 -19.51
N GLY A 17 -18.10 -45.18 -20.62
CA GLY A 17 -17.09 -44.28 -21.13
C GLY A 17 -16.69 -43.32 -20.01
N CYS A 18 -15.42 -43.34 -19.63
CA CYS A 18 -14.80 -42.28 -18.88
C CYS A 18 -14.97 -41.00 -19.70
N LYS A 19 -15.93 -40.14 -19.32
CA LYS A 19 -15.86 -38.75 -19.73
C LYS A 19 -14.55 -38.22 -19.14
N PRO A 20 -13.65 -37.61 -19.93
CA PRO A 20 -12.52 -36.91 -19.35
C PRO A 20 -13.13 -35.86 -18.42
N THR A 21 -12.87 -36.01 -17.13
CA THR A 21 -13.04 -34.90 -16.20
C THR A 21 -12.12 -33.82 -16.75
N HIS A 22 -12.71 -32.74 -17.26
CA HIS A 22 -11.96 -31.50 -17.38
C HIS A 22 -11.52 -31.18 -15.95
N LYS A 23 -10.28 -31.57 -15.61
CA LYS A 23 -9.54 -30.87 -14.58
C LYS A 23 -9.60 -29.42 -15.03
N LYS A 24 -10.23 -28.57 -14.22
CA LYS A 24 -9.94 -27.15 -14.29
C LYS A 24 -8.42 -27.06 -14.24
N ASP A 25 -7.87 -26.42 -15.25
CA ASP A 25 -6.47 -26.08 -15.24
C ASP A 25 -6.32 -25.03 -14.15
N ASP A 26 -5.99 -25.49 -12.94
CA ASP A 26 -5.70 -24.65 -11.77
C ASP A 26 -4.25 -24.12 -11.85
N SER A 27 -3.63 -24.17 -13.04
CA SER A 27 -2.36 -23.50 -13.30
C SER A 27 -2.61 -21.98 -13.24
N PRO A 28 -1.79 -21.22 -12.50
CA PRO A 28 -1.86 -19.77 -12.50
C PRO A 28 -1.91 -19.27 -13.92
N ALA A 29 -2.87 -18.39 -14.23
CA ALA A 29 -2.87 -17.66 -15.48
C ALA A 29 -1.64 -16.76 -15.49
N LEU A 30 -0.49 -17.32 -15.90
CA LEU A 30 0.74 -16.58 -16.05
C LEU A 30 0.49 -15.61 -17.21
N THR A 31 0.18 -14.36 -16.89
CA THR A 31 0.13 -13.32 -17.91
C THR A 31 1.56 -13.15 -18.41
N ILE A 32 1.87 -13.80 -19.54
CA ILE A 32 3.18 -13.66 -20.16
C ILE A 32 3.30 -12.21 -20.61
N ILE A 33 4.16 -11.45 -19.94
CA ILE A 33 4.55 -10.11 -20.40
C ILE A 33 5.42 -10.33 -21.64
N THR A 34 4.80 -10.23 -22.81
CA THR A 34 5.47 -10.51 -24.09
C THR A 34 6.33 -9.36 -24.59
N ASP A 35 6.11 -8.14 -24.09
CA ASP A 35 6.84 -6.94 -24.53
C ASP A 35 7.01 -5.93 -23.38
N PRO A 36 7.91 -6.20 -22.40
CA PRO A 36 8.21 -5.21 -21.37
C PRO A 36 8.88 -3.98 -21.98
N PRO A 37 8.75 -2.78 -21.36
CA PRO A 37 9.39 -1.57 -21.87
C PRO A 37 10.88 -1.79 -22.14
N GLN A 38 11.34 -1.49 -23.36
CA GLN A 38 12.70 -1.81 -23.79
C GLN A 38 13.77 -1.19 -22.87
N TRP A 39 13.52 0.05 -22.39
CA TRP A 39 14.41 0.77 -21.49
C TRP A 39 14.69 0.00 -20.19
N ALA A 40 13.75 -0.85 -19.73
CA ALA A 40 13.92 -1.61 -18.49
C ALA A 40 15.08 -2.62 -18.56
N ARG A 41 15.47 -3.05 -19.76
CA ARG A 41 16.62 -3.96 -19.97
C ARG A 41 17.97 -3.27 -19.74
N GLU A 42 18.00 -1.95 -19.88
CA GLU A 42 19.19 -1.11 -19.77
C GLU A 42 19.18 -0.32 -18.47
N ALA A 43 18.20 -0.57 -17.60
CA ALA A 43 18.01 0.16 -16.36
C ALA A 43 19.08 -0.17 -15.31
N ILE A 44 19.73 0.86 -14.80
CA ILE A 44 20.59 0.87 -13.63
C ILE A 44 19.79 1.56 -12.52
N TRP A 45 19.28 0.73 -11.61
CA TRP A 45 18.33 1.15 -10.59
C TRP A 45 19.02 1.75 -9.36
N TYR A 46 18.40 2.77 -8.79
CA TYR A 46 18.65 3.23 -7.42
C TYR A 46 17.35 3.22 -6.63
N GLN A 47 17.32 2.50 -5.51
CA GLN A 47 16.17 2.49 -4.62
C GLN A 47 16.27 3.62 -3.59
N LEU A 48 15.25 4.47 -3.51
CA LEU A 48 15.19 5.60 -2.59
C LEU A 48 14.16 5.39 -1.49
N PHE A 49 14.64 5.44 -0.26
CA PHE A 49 13.80 5.55 0.93
C PHE A 49 13.82 7.00 1.44
N VAL A 50 12.87 7.80 0.99
CA VAL A 50 12.89 9.28 1.12
C VAL A 50 13.11 9.73 2.56
N GLU A 51 12.38 9.15 3.52
CA GLU A 51 12.45 9.49 4.95
C GLU A 51 13.88 9.34 5.54
N ARG A 52 14.77 8.60 4.86
CA ARG A 52 16.16 8.31 5.27
C ARG A 52 17.20 8.74 4.25
N PHE A 53 16.81 9.38 3.15
CA PHE A 53 17.75 9.75 2.11
C PHE A 53 18.44 11.09 2.39
N ARG A 54 17.64 12.15 2.56
CA ARG A 54 18.13 13.49 2.91
C ARG A 54 16.99 14.34 3.45
N ASN A 55 17.22 15.03 4.58
CA ASN A 55 16.36 16.11 5.06
C ASN A 55 16.81 17.42 4.39
N GLY A 56 16.00 17.93 3.47
CA GLY A 56 16.23 19.16 2.72
C GLY A 56 15.38 20.33 3.22
N ASP A 57 14.28 20.06 3.93
CA ASP A 57 13.39 21.06 4.50
C ASP A 57 12.93 20.68 5.91
N GLN A 58 13.65 21.15 6.93
CA GLN A 58 13.27 20.92 8.33
C GLN A 58 11.91 21.52 8.73
N GLY A 59 11.32 22.39 7.88
CA GLY A 59 10.01 22.98 8.12
C GLY A 59 8.86 21.98 8.00
N ASN A 60 9.07 20.86 7.32
CA ASN A 60 8.07 19.80 7.12
C ASN A 60 8.31 18.54 7.96
N ASP A 61 9.35 18.53 8.81
CA ASP A 61 9.69 17.42 9.70
C ASP A 61 8.45 16.88 10.45
N PRO A 62 8.22 15.55 10.46
CA PRO A 62 7.05 14.97 11.10
C PRO A 62 6.92 15.33 12.59
N THR A 63 5.71 15.67 13.00
CA THR A 63 5.32 15.85 14.39
C THR A 63 4.77 14.55 14.97
N ALA A 64 4.64 14.47 16.30
CA ALA A 64 4.02 13.31 16.95
C ALA A 64 2.58 13.05 16.46
N GLU A 65 1.85 14.10 16.06
CA GLU A 65 0.48 13.98 15.54
C GLU A 65 0.46 13.31 14.16
N ASP A 66 1.47 13.59 13.33
CA ASP A 66 1.58 13.00 11.99
C ASP A 66 1.77 11.48 12.03
N LEU A 67 2.25 10.92 13.14
CA LEU A 67 2.48 9.48 13.30
C LEU A 67 1.25 8.73 13.85
N LEU A 68 0.16 9.42 14.20
CA LEU A 68 -1.04 8.78 14.72
C LEU A 68 -1.64 7.80 13.70
N GLY A 69 -1.90 6.57 14.15
CA GLY A 69 -2.38 5.46 13.33
C GLY A 69 -1.29 4.46 12.91
N ALA A 70 0.00 4.80 13.05
CA ALA A 70 1.08 3.85 12.81
C ALA A 70 1.39 2.98 14.03
N TYR A 71 2.08 1.85 13.78
CA TYR A 71 2.69 1.03 14.82
C TYR A 71 3.50 1.89 15.81
N PRO A 72 3.37 1.67 17.14
CA PRO A 72 2.63 0.60 17.81
C PRO A 72 1.18 0.98 18.23
N GLY A 73 0.62 2.04 17.67
CA GLY A 73 -0.72 2.56 18.01
C GLY A 73 -0.70 3.76 18.98
N TYR A 74 0.47 4.22 19.42
CA TYR A 74 0.62 5.42 20.24
C TYR A 74 2.04 6.00 20.10
N ILE A 75 2.19 7.27 20.45
CA ILE A 75 3.46 8.00 20.36
C ILE A 75 3.95 8.36 21.77
N PRO A 76 5.21 8.06 22.14
CA PRO A 76 5.77 8.45 23.42
C PRO A 76 5.68 9.97 23.65
N LYS A 77 5.31 10.39 24.87
CA LYS A 77 5.18 11.84 25.21
C LYS A 77 6.45 12.67 24.96
N LYS A 78 7.62 12.03 25.00
CA LYS A 78 8.94 12.65 24.78
C LYS A 78 9.52 12.33 23.40
N TRP A 79 8.69 11.79 22.51
CA TRP A 79 9.08 11.53 21.14
C TRP A 79 9.51 12.83 20.45
N LYS A 80 10.51 12.72 19.58
CA LYS A 80 11.03 13.80 18.76
C LYS A 80 11.78 13.21 17.57
N ILE A 81 11.98 14.03 16.55
CA ILE A 81 12.87 13.73 15.42
C ILE A 81 14.24 13.27 15.93
N THR A 82 14.73 12.19 15.33
CA THR A 82 16.08 11.66 15.56
C THR A 82 17.07 12.47 14.72
N PRO A 83 18.11 13.08 15.32
CA PRO A 83 19.09 13.85 14.56
C PRO A 83 19.83 12.99 13.53
N TRP A 84 20.00 13.51 12.31
CA TRP A 84 20.56 12.79 11.16
C TRP A 84 21.92 12.13 11.41
N THR A 85 22.78 12.77 12.18
CA THR A 85 24.16 12.31 12.43
C THR A 85 24.28 11.42 13.67
N THR A 86 23.17 10.99 14.26
CA THR A 86 23.17 10.10 15.43
C THR A 86 23.67 8.71 15.03
N ASP A 87 24.42 8.04 15.92
CA ASP A 87 24.75 6.63 15.75
C ASP A 87 23.46 5.82 15.60
N TRP A 88 23.35 5.12 14.48
CA TRP A 88 22.19 4.31 14.14
C TRP A 88 21.83 3.31 15.24
N TYR A 89 22.80 2.69 15.89
CA TYR A 89 22.56 1.67 16.91
C TYR A 89 22.38 2.23 18.32
N ALA A 90 22.64 3.53 18.53
CA ALA A 90 22.41 4.17 19.81
C ALA A 90 20.90 4.36 20.06
N PRO A 91 20.37 4.09 21.27
CA PRO A 91 18.96 4.27 21.56
C PRO A 91 18.58 5.75 21.66
N ASP A 92 17.42 6.15 21.11
CA ASP A 92 16.92 7.50 21.35
C ASP A 92 16.54 7.70 22.83
N PRO A 93 16.57 8.95 23.34
CA PRO A 93 16.20 9.23 24.73
C PRO A 93 14.81 8.70 25.13
N TRP A 94 13.86 8.65 24.20
CA TRP A 94 12.49 8.18 24.44
C TRP A 94 12.33 6.65 24.38
N PHE A 95 13.34 5.88 23.97
CA PHE A 95 13.25 4.41 23.93
C PHE A 95 12.98 3.80 25.31
N LYS A 96 13.48 4.43 26.38
CA LYS A 96 13.29 3.96 27.76
C LYS A 96 11.83 3.98 28.20
N SER A 97 11.00 4.89 27.66
CA SER A 97 9.58 4.95 28.01
C SER A 97 8.74 3.86 27.35
N LEU A 98 9.31 3.07 26.44
CA LEU A 98 8.59 2.00 25.73
C LEU A 98 8.72 0.62 26.38
N HIS A 99 9.67 0.42 27.30
CA HIS A 99 10.01 -0.92 27.81
C HIS A 99 8.86 -1.64 28.53
N THR A 100 7.94 -0.88 29.14
CA THR A 100 6.78 -1.43 29.84
C THR A 100 5.49 -1.34 29.03
N CYS A 101 5.60 -0.98 27.75
CA CYS A 101 4.45 -0.77 26.90
C CYS A 101 4.22 -1.96 25.98
N TYR A 102 2.99 -2.08 25.50
CA TYR A 102 2.56 -3.11 24.57
C TYR A 102 2.18 -2.44 23.27
N ASP A 103 2.38 -3.11 22.15
CA ASP A 103 1.70 -2.73 20.93
C ASP A 103 0.21 -3.03 21.06
N TRP A 104 -0.56 -2.48 20.15
CA TRP A 104 -2.00 -2.71 20.05
C TRP A 104 -2.46 -4.15 19.84
N SER A 105 -1.57 -5.07 19.45
CA SER A 105 -1.85 -6.51 19.42
C SER A 105 -1.58 -7.17 20.78
N GLY A 106 -1.20 -6.37 21.79
CA GLY A 106 -0.88 -6.84 23.13
C GLY A 106 0.52 -7.43 23.26
N ASN A 107 1.42 -7.24 22.29
CA ASN A 107 2.79 -7.75 22.38
C ASN A 107 3.70 -6.73 23.09
N PRO A 108 4.57 -7.18 24.01
CA PRO A 108 5.48 -6.27 24.72
C PRO A 108 6.51 -5.64 23.78
N ILE A 109 6.75 -4.33 23.93
CA ILE A 109 7.74 -3.58 23.14
C ILE A 109 9.06 -3.50 23.91
N HIS A 110 9.97 -4.43 23.63
CA HIS A 110 11.25 -4.51 24.32
C HIS A 110 12.44 -4.38 23.37
N ASP A 111 12.29 -4.81 22.13
CA ASP A 111 13.39 -4.88 21.18
C ASP A 111 13.65 -3.57 20.46
N PHE A 112 14.91 -3.42 20.02
CA PHE A 112 15.35 -2.27 19.25
C PHE A 112 14.54 -2.11 17.95
N ASN A 113 14.31 -3.20 17.22
CA ASN A 113 13.60 -3.22 15.94
C ASN A 113 12.16 -2.73 16.04
N GLN A 114 11.48 -2.98 17.17
CA GLN A 114 10.14 -2.47 17.42
C GLN A 114 10.17 -0.96 17.69
N LYS A 115 11.15 -0.48 18.46
CA LYS A 115 11.26 0.92 18.85
C LYS A 115 11.68 1.83 17.69
N VAL A 116 12.53 1.34 16.78
CA VAL A 116 12.98 2.13 15.62
C VAL A 116 11.88 2.41 14.60
N GLN A 117 10.75 1.70 14.64
CA GLN A 117 9.57 2.02 13.81
C GLN A 117 8.99 3.41 14.12
N LEU A 118 9.25 3.94 15.31
CA LEU A 118 8.86 5.30 15.69
C LEU A 118 9.90 6.35 15.28
N ARG A 119 11.11 5.98 14.84
CA ARG A 119 12.10 6.99 14.42
C ARG A 119 11.64 7.74 13.18
N ARG A 120 11.91 9.04 13.17
CA ARG A 120 11.84 9.89 11.99
C ARG A 120 13.10 10.76 11.97
N TYR A 121 13.69 10.92 10.80
CA TYR A 121 14.85 11.76 10.53
C TYR A 121 14.49 12.96 9.65
N GLY A 122 13.25 13.01 9.13
CA GLY A 122 12.74 14.14 8.35
C GLY A 122 13.21 14.15 6.91
N GLY A 123 13.55 12.99 6.34
CA GLY A 123 13.89 12.94 4.93
C GLY A 123 12.68 13.27 4.05
N ASP A 124 12.88 14.05 2.99
CA ASP A 124 11.82 14.68 2.21
C ASP A 124 12.19 14.81 0.71
N LEU A 125 11.26 15.29 -0.12
CA LEU A 125 11.48 15.43 -1.56
C LEU A 125 12.37 16.62 -1.95
N GLN A 126 12.51 17.63 -1.09
CA GLN A 126 13.48 18.70 -1.30
C GLN A 126 14.89 18.13 -1.15
N GLY A 127 15.12 17.25 -0.19
CA GLY A 127 16.36 16.52 -0.02
C GLY A 127 16.68 15.60 -1.21
N VAL A 128 15.68 15.01 -1.85
CA VAL A 128 15.86 14.29 -3.12
C VAL A 128 16.26 15.25 -4.23
N MET A 129 15.54 16.36 -4.40
CA MET A 129 15.83 17.40 -5.38
C MET A 129 17.27 17.90 -5.26
N ASP A 130 17.73 18.18 -4.03
CA ASP A 130 19.08 18.65 -3.72
C ASP A 130 20.18 17.64 -4.05
N GLN A 131 19.84 16.38 -4.29
CA GLN A 131 20.76 15.28 -4.55
C GLN A 131 20.61 14.67 -5.96
N ILE A 132 19.82 15.28 -6.84
CA ILE A 132 19.68 14.78 -8.23
C ILE A 132 21.03 14.74 -8.96
N ASP A 133 21.89 15.75 -8.79
CA ASP A 133 23.22 15.74 -9.40
C ASP A 133 24.12 14.63 -8.82
N TYR A 134 23.94 14.28 -7.54
CA TYR A 134 24.62 13.12 -6.96
C TYR A 134 24.13 11.83 -7.63
N LEU A 135 22.81 11.63 -7.74
CA LEU A 135 22.23 10.47 -8.40
C LEU A 135 22.72 10.35 -9.86
N ASP A 136 22.67 11.43 -10.62
CA ASP A 136 23.19 11.52 -12.00
C ASP A 136 24.68 11.16 -12.07
N SER A 137 25.50 11.65 -11.13
CA SER A 137 26.93 11.35 -11.09
C SER A 137 27.26 9.86 -10.84
N LEU A 138 26.34 9.09 -10.25
CA LEU A 138 26.49 7.65 -10.11
C LEU A 138 26.28 6.90 -11.43
N GLY A 139 25.69 7.56 -12.44
CA GLY A 139 25.35 6.96 -13.72
C GLY A 139 24.10 6.08 -13.70
N ILE A 140 23.22 6.25 -12.70
CA ILE A 140 21.92 5.59 -12.70
C ILE A 140 21.03 6.20 -13.79
N ASN A 141 20.07 5.42 -14.29
CA ASN A 141 19.07 5.91 -15.25
C ASN A 141 17.64 5.51 -14.86
N ALA A 142 17.45 4.92 -13.67
CA ALA A 142 16.14 4.65 -13.11
C ALA A 142 16.18 4.74 -11.57
N VAL A 143 15.18 5.40 -11.01
CA VAL A 143 14.94 5.48 -9.57
C VAL A 143 13.65 4.74 -9.26
N TYR A 144 13.72 3.92 -8.23
CA TYR A 144 12.56 3.30 -7.60
C TYR A 144 12.39 3.90 -6.21
N PHE A 145 11.29 4.62 -5.98
CA PHE A 145 10.94 5.12 -4.66
C PHE A 145 10.20 4.04 -3.88
N ASN A 146 10.64 3.79 -2.65
CA ASN A 146 9.75 3.23 -1.62
C ASN A 146 8.47 4.10 -1.49
N PRO A 147 7.42 3.62 -0.82
CA PRO A 147 6.12 4.28 -0.87
C PRO A 147 6.19 5.75 -0.47
N LEU A 148 5.53 6.59 -1.26
CA LEU A 148 5.46 8.04 -1.06
C LEU A 148 4.07 8.50 -0.62
N ASN A 149 3.11 7.59 -0.49
CA ASN A 149 1.72 7.87 -0.13
C ASN A 149 1.63 8.59 1.21
N ASP A 150 0.66 9.48 1.38
CA ASP A 150 0.31 10.03 2.71
C ASP A 150 0.01 8.91 3.71
N ALA A 151 0.84 8.80 4.75
CA ALA A 151 0.84 7.69 5.70
C ALA A 151 1.55 8.05 7.02
N PRO A 152 1.09 7.53 8.17
CA PRO A 152 1.70 7.81 9.46
C PRO A 152 3.07 7.15 9.66
N SER A 153 3.30 5.96 9.10
CA SER A 153 4.58 5.27 9.29
C SER A 153 5.74 5.95 8.54
N LEU A 154 6.96 5.53 8.87
CA LEU A 154 8.16 5.94 8.13
C LEU A 154 8.24 5.27 6.75
N HIS A 155 7.61 4.11 6.58
CA HIS A 155 7.71 3.26 5.38
C HIS A 155 6.54 3.44 4.42
N LYS A 156 5.44 4.02 4.89
CA LYS A 156 4.28 4.48 4.11
C LYS A 156 3.52 3.39 3.34
N TYR A 157 3.61 2.16 3.83
CA TYR A 157 2.77 1.03 3.38
C TYR A 157 1.36 1.05 4.02
N ASP A 158 1.19 1.82 5.09
CA ASP A 158 -0.04 2.06 5.84
C ASP A 158 -0.74 3.35 5.36
N ALA A 159 -0.98 3.47 4.06
CA ALA A 159 -1.51 4.68 3.45
C ALA A 159 -2.82 5.16 4.13
N ARG A 160 -2.91 6.46 4.38
CA ARG A 160 -4.15 7.23 4.63
C ARG A 160 -4.82 7.60 3.32
N ASN A 161 -4.00 8.00 2.34
CA ASN A 161 -4.44 8.38 1.01
C ASN A 161 -3.46 7.84 -0.03
N TRP A 162 -3.96 7.06 -0.98
CA TRP A 162 -3.15 6.63 -2.13
C TRP A 162 -2.99 7.73 -3.18
N ARG A 163 -3.89 8.72 -3.22
CA ARG A 163 -3.94 9.74 -4.27
C ARG A 163 -3.01 10.94 -4.07
N HIS A 164 -2.32 11.01 -2.93
CA HIS A 164 -1.41 12.11 -2.60
C HIS A 164 -0.07 11.60 -2.07
N ILE A 165 0.96 12.37 -2.39
CA ILE A 165 2.26 12.28 -1.72
C ILE A 165 2.11 12.71 -0.27
N ASP A 166 2.92 12.10 0.59
CA ASP A 166 2.90 12.35 2.01
C ASP A 166 3.10 13.82 2.37
N ARG A 167 2.24 14.30 3.27
CA ARG A 167 2.21 15.69 3.72
C ARG A 167 3.57 16.16 4.24
N ASN A 168 4.36 15.29 4.87
CA ASN A 168 5.68 15.60 5.41
C ASN A 168 6.83 15.44 4.39
N PHE A 169 6.53 15.00 3.16
CA PHE A 169 7.48 15.01 2.06
C PHE A 169 7.41 16.29 1.21
N GLY A 170 6.37 17.10 1.41
CA GLY A 170 6.17 18.41 0.79
C GLY A 170 6.38 19.59 1.74
N PRO A 171 6.37 20.83 1.22
CA PRO A 171 6.72 22.02 2.00
C PRO A 171 5.58 22.57 2.87
N ASP A 172 4.35 22.08 2.73
CA ASP A 172 3.18 22.59 3.47
C ASP A 172 2.29 21.45 4.01
N PRO A 173 2.75 20.70 5.03
CA PRO A 173 2.00 19.57 5.55
C PRO A 173 0.58 19.95 6.01
N LYS A 174 0.42 21.13 6.62
CA LYS A 174 -0.88 21.58 7.13
C LYS A 174 -1.83 21.94 6.00
N GLY A 175 -1.39 22.73 5.02
CA GLY A 175 -2.21 23.08 3.87
C GLY A 175 -2.58 21.84 3.04
N ASP A 176 -1.69 20.85 2.98
CA ASP A 176 -1.96 19.59 2.28
C ASP A 176 -3.08 18.80 2.95
N VAL A 177 -3.09 18.72 4.30
CA VAL A 177 -4.21 18.12 5.05
C VAL A 177 -5.53 18.87 4.80
N GLU A 178 -5.50 20.20 4.83
CA GLU A 178 -6.70 21.02 4.60
C GLU A 178 -7.26 20.84 3.19
N LYS A 179 -6.40 20.67 2.17
CA LYS A 179 -6.82 20.37 0.79
C LYS A 179 -7.41 18.98 0.66
N MET A 180 -6.70 17.96 1.16
CA MET A 180 -7.13 16.56 1.10
C MET A 180 -8.52 16.36 1.75
N ALA A 181 -8.82 17.12 2.82
CA ALA A 181 -10.10 17.05 3.52
C ALA A 181 -11.30 17.62 2.75
N GLN A 182 -11.08 18.39 1.67
CA GLN A 182 -12.15 19.00 0.86
C GLN A 182 -12.61 18.09 -0.28
N GLU A 183 -11.93 16.98 -0.51
CA GLU A 183 -12.13 16.12 -1.67
C GLU A 183 -13.14 15.02 -1.36
N ASN A 184 -13.77 14.51 -2.42
CA ASN A 184 -14.43 13.22 -2.37
C ASN A 184 -13.43 12.15 -2.86
N PRO A 185 -12.97 11.23 -2.00
CA PRO A 185 -11.93 10.27 -2.37
C PRO A 185 -12.30 9.34 -3.53
N ILE A 186 -13.59 9.13 -3.83
CA ILE A 186 -14.01 8.30 -4.97
C ILE A 186 -14.31 9.10 -6.25
N ASP A 187 -14.25 10.42 -6.20
CA ASP A 187 -14.49 11.30 -7.34
C ASP A 187 -13.22 12.09 -7.72
N PRO A 188 -12.46 11.63 -8.73
CA PRO A 188 -11.22 12.29 -9.13
C PRO A 188 -11.40 13.71 -9.65
N GLY A 189 -12.62 14.10 -10.06
CA GLY A 189 -12.92 15.47 -10.46
C GLY A 189 -12.85 16.48 -9.30
N THR A 190 -12.84 16.00 -8.06
CA THR A 190 -12.70 16.83 -6.85
C THR A 190 -11.27 16.93 -6.34
N TRP A 191 -10.36 16.10 -6.84
CA TRP A 191 -9.00 16.01 -6.29
C TRP A 191 -8.17 17.22 -6.69
N GLN A 192 -7.41 17.74 -5.75
CA GLN A 192 -6.54 18.90 -5.90
C GLN A 192 -5.07 18.46 -5.88
N MET A 193 -4.18 19.24 -6.46
CA MET A 193 -2.74 19.02 -6.28
C MET A 193 -2.30 19.66 -4.95
N THR A 194 -1.79 18.83 -4.04
CA THR A 194 -1.16 19.28 -2.79
C THR A 194 0.20 19.93 -3.09
N ALA A 195 0.79 20.63 -2.12
CA ALA A 195 2.14 21.16 -2.24
C ALA A 195 3.17 20.01 -2.35
N ALA A 196 2.97 18.91 -1.63
CA ALA A 196 3.75 17.69 -1.77
C ALA A 196 3.65 17.09 -3.19
N ASP A 197 2.43 16.95 -3.74
CA ASP A 197 2.22 16.44 -5.10
C ASP A 197 2.97 17.30 -6.13
N GLN A 198 2.87 18.62 -6.02
CA GLN A 198 3.54 19.55 -6.92
C GLN A 198 5.07 19.50 -6.81
N LEU A 199 5.61 19.34 -5.59
CA LEU A 199 7.05 19.14 -5.40
C LEU A 199 7.50 17.81 -6.01
N PHE A 200 6.73 16.74 -5.84
CA PHE A 200 7.03 15.45 -6.44
C PHE A 200 7.08 15.52 -7.97
N LEU A 201 6.10 16.15 -8.62
CA LEU A 201 6.12 16.31 -10.08
C LEU A 201 7.33 17.13 -10.56
N ARG A 202 7.78 18.12 -9.78
CA ARG A 202 9.05 18.82 -10.06
C ARG A 202 10.27 17.90 -9.94
N VAL A 203 10.29 16.99 -8.95
CA VAL A 203 11.35 15.97 -8.81
C VAL A 203 11.34 15.02 -10.01
N VAL A 204 10.17 14.55 -10.44
CA VAL A 204 10.01 13.71 -11.65
C VAL A 204 10.59 14.43 -12.86
N GLN A 205 10.17 15.67 -13.10
CA GLN A 205 10.65 16.48 -14.20
C GLN A 205 12.18 16.67 -14.16
N ALA A 206 12.75 16.93 -12.99
CA ALA A 206 14.19 17.13 -12.84
C ALA A 206 14.99 15.83 -13.06
N LEU A 207 14.48 14.68 -12.63
CA LEU A 207 15.07 13.37 -12.91
C LEU A 207 15.00 13.04 -14.41
N HIS A 208 13.86 13.29 -15.06
CA HIS A 208 13.70 13.10 -16.51
C HIS A 208 14.66 13.96 -17.34
N GLN A 209 14.95 15.20 -16.90
CA GLN A 209 15.95 16.05 -17.55
C GLN A 209 17.37 15.45 -17.53
N LYS A 210 17.65 14.55 -16.57
CA LYS A 210 18.89 13.77 -16.50
C LYS A 210 18.78 12.40 -17.18
N GLY A 211 17.64 12.10 -17.82
CA GLY A 211 17.36 10.79 -18.42
C GLY A 211 17.09 9.69 -17.38
N ILE A 212 16.74 10.06 -16.15
CA ILE A 212 16.45 9.12 -15.06
C ILE A 212 14.95 8.86 -14.98
N ARG A 213 14.55 7.61 -15.18
CA ARG A 213 13.16 7.13 -15.07
C ARG A 213 12.70 7.04 -13.61
N VAL A 214 11.41 7.17 -13.35
CA VAL A 214 10.82 7.15 -12.00
C VAL A 214 9.78 6.06 -11.86
N ILE A 215 9.95 5.21 -10.84
CA ILE A 215 8.98 4.18 -10.44
C ILE A 215 8.48 4.44 -9.02
N LEU A 216 7.16 4.39 -8.84
CA LEU A 216 6.51 4.51 -7.53
C LEU A 216 6.16 3.15 -6.93
N ASP A 217 6.38 2.97 -5.64
CA ASP A 217 5.83 1.85 -4.88
C ASP A 217 4.38 2.09 -4.49
N TYR A 218 3.51 1.13 -4.79
CA TYR A 218 2.15 1.08 -4.29
C TYR A 218 1.80 -0.31 -3.79
N SER A 219 1.43 -0.41 -2.51
CA SER A 219 0.78 -1.60 -2.00
C SER A 219 -0.72 -1.49 -2.21
N TRP A 220 -1.21 -2.07 -3.31
CA TRP A 220 -2.65 -2.17 -3.56
C TRP A 220 -3.32 -3.28 -2.73
N ASN A 221 -2.53 -4.15 -2.10
CA ASN A 221 -3.03 -5.26 -1.29
C ASN A 221 -3.69 -4.79 0.01
N HIS A 222 -3.20 -3.72 0.61
CA HIS A 222 -3.65 -3.26 1.92
C HIS A 222 -3.52 -1.75 2.06
N THR A 223 -4.19 -1.21 3.07
CA THR A 223 -4.11 0.21 3.44
C THR A 223 -3.60 0.34 4.88
N GLY A 224 -3.59 1.54 5.46
CA GLY A 224 -3.50 1.72 6.91
C GLY A 224 -4.88 1.86 7.55
N LEU A 225 -4.95 1.78 8.89
CA LEU A 225 -6.20 2.04 9.61
C LEU A 225 -6.81 3.42 9.35
N GLU A 226 -5.94 4.41 9.11
CA GLU A 226 -6.32 5.80 8.89
C GLU A 226 -6.71 6.05 7.42
N PHE A 227 -6.76 5.01 6.59
CA PHE A 227 -7.31 5.12 5.25
C PHE A 227 -8.78 5.50 5.33
N TRP A 228 -9.16 6.54 4.59
CA TRP A 228 -10.48 7.16 4.66
C TRP A 228 -11.65 6.16 4.51
N ALA A 229 -11.51 5.15 3.65
CA ALA A 229 -12.54 4.13 3.45
C ALA A 229 -12.64 3.17 4.65
N PHE A 230 -11.50 2.83 5.27
CA PHE A 230 -11.47 1.97 6.45
C PHE A 230 -11.97 2.70 7.70
N ARG A 231 -11.60 3.98 7.86
CA ARG A 231 -12.16 4.87 8.90
C ARG A 231 -13.68 4.93 8.85
N ASP A 232 -14.26 5.05 7.65
CA ASP A 232 -15.72 5.05 7.49
C ASP A 232 -16.37 3.72 7.93
N ILE A 233 -15.69 2.59 7.72
CA ILE A 233 -16.13 1.28 8.24
C ILE A 233 -16.05 1.24 9.77
N LEU A 234 -14.96 1.74 10.36
CA LEU A 234 -14.82 1.82 11.83
C LEU A 234 -15.93 2.67 12.46
N GLU A 235 -16.41 3.70 11.76
CA GLU A 235 -17.46 4.61 12.25
C GLU A 235 -18.88 4.10 11.98
N LYS A 236 -19.13 3.46 10.83
CA LYS A 236 -20.48 3.08 10.36
C LYS A 236 -20.75 1.57 10.36
N GLY A 237 -19.73 0.74 10.58
CA GLY A 237 -19.83 -0.70 10.56
C GLY A 237 -20.44 -1.23 9.25
N ALA A 238 -21.38 -2.17 9.38
CA ALA A 238 -22.06 -2.83 8.26
C ALA A 238 -22.87 -1.89 7.34
N THR A 239 -23.04 -0.62 7.73
CA THR A 239 -23.73 0.41 6.94
C THR A 239 -22.79 1.26 6.08
N SER A 240 -21.47 1.14 6.26
CA SER A 240 -20.50 1.83 5.38
C SER A 240 -20.66 1.36 3.92
N PRO A 241 -20.65 2.29 2.94
CA PRO A 241 -20.59 1.92 1.53
C PRO A 241 -19.28 1.23 1.13
N TYR A 242 -18.23 1.31 1.96
CA TYR A 242 -16.92 0.74 1.67
C TYR A 242 -16.70 -0.63 2.33
N LYS A 243 -17.69 -1.18 3.02
CA LYS A 243 -17.57 -2.46 3.75
C LYS A 243 -17.04 -3.63 2.92
N ASP A 244 -17.34 -3.65 1.63
CA ASP A 244 -16.93 -4.69 0.69
C ASP A 244 -15.56 -4.42 0.05
N TRP A 245 -14.89 -3.32 0.40
CA TRP A 245 -13.51 -3.06 -0.01
C TRP A 245 -12.52 -3.94 0.73
N TYR A 246 -12.89 -4.50 1.89
CA TYR A 246 -11.99 -5.24 2.77
C TYR A 246 -12.54 -6.62 3.12
N TRP A 247 -11.64 -7.52 3.50
CA TRP A 247 -11.99 -8.81 4.09
C TRP A 247 -12.45 -8.62 5.54
N ILE A 248 -13.71 -8.23 5.73
CA ILE A 248 -14.35 -8.17 7.06
C ILE A 248 -14.93 -9.55 7.41
N ASP A 249 -14.50 -10.10 8.54
CA ASP A 249 -14.98 -11.40 9.04
C ASP A 249 -16.22 -11.22 9.93
N THR A 250 -16.26 -10.18 10.76
CA THR A 250 -17.38 -9.89 11.66
C THR A 250 -17.51 -8.39 11.88
N PHE A 251 -18.75 -7.87 11.85
CA PHE A 251 -19.07 -6.51 12.27
C PHE A 251 -19.44 -6.49 13.74
N ASP A 252 -19.08 -5.41 14.43
CA ASP A 252 -19.49 -5.16 15.81
C ASP A 252 -21.02 -5.11 15.94
N ASP A 253 -21.58 -5.81 16.93
CA ASP A 253 -22.98 -5.66 17.33
C ASP A 253 -23.05 -4.76 18.57
N PRO A 254 -23.50 -3.50 18.46
CA PRO A 254 -23.53 -2.58 19.60
C PRO A 254 -24.46 -3.03 20.75
N ALA A 255 -25.26 -4.08 20.56
CA ALA A 255 -26.05 -4.69 21.62
C ALA A 255 -25.25 -5.63 22.53
N THR A 256 -24.04 -6.03 22.14
CA THR A 256 -23.17 -6.89 22.94
C THR A 256 -22.21 -6.04 23.79
N PRO A 257 -21.68 -6.58 24.90
CA PRO A 257 -20.77 -5.83 25.78
C PRO A 257 -19.32 -5.81 25.28
N VAL A 258 -19.00 -6.52 24.20
CA VAL A 258 -17.64 -6.69 23.68
C VAL A 258 -17.62 -6.32 22.22
N ASN A 259 -16.57 -5.66 21.76
CA ASN A 259 -16.46 -5.36 20.34
C ASN A 259 -16.02 -6.61 19.57
N GLU A 260 -16.87 -7.13 18.69
CA GLU A 260 -16.58 -8.32 17.87
C GLU A 260 -16.01 -8.00 16.48
N PHE A 261 -15.76 -6.72 16.17
CA PHE A 261 -15.22 -6.32 14.88
C PHE A 261 -13.90 -7.04 14.59
N SER A 262 -13.89 -7.81 13.50
CA SER A 262 -12.71 -8.55 13.07
C SER A 262 -12.59 -8.54 11.56
N TYR A 263 -11.36 -8.46 11.09
CA TYR A 263 -11.03 -8.38 9.68
C TYR A 263 -9.66 -9.01 9.43
N ARG A 264 -9.38 -9.28 8.15
CA ARG A 264 -8.07 -9.77 7.73
C ARG A 264 -7.12 -8.60 7.50
N GLY A 265 -5.94 -8.71 8.10
CA GLY A 265 -4.78 -7.88 7.77
C GLY A 265 -3.78 -8.64 6.90
N TRP A 266 -2.91 -7.90 6.20
CA TRP A 266 -1.83 -8.46 5.39
C TRP A 266 -0.94 -9.40 6.23
N LEU A 267 -0.89 -10.69 5.89
CA LEU A 267 -0.21 -11.73 6.68
C LEU A 267 -0.63 -11.75 8.17
N GLY A 268 -1.84 -11.31 8.49
CA GLY A 268 -2.35 -11.19 9.87
C GLY A 268 -1.88 -9.94 10.62
N VAL A 269 -1.19 -9.02 9.94
CA VAL A 269 -0.74 -7.74 10.50
C VAL A 269 -1.94 -6.78 10.59
N PHE A 270 -2.34 -6.45 11.81
CA PHE A 270 -3.60 -5.76 12.09
C PHE A 270 -3.65 -4.30 11.57
N ASP A 271 -2.51 -3.60 11.42
CA ASP A 271 -2.44 -2.24 10.83
C ASP A 271 -2.73 -2.17 9.37
N LEU A 272 -2.70 -3.31 8.71
CA LEU A 272 -2.68 -3.36 7.27
C LEU A 272 -3.92 -4.10 6.78
N PRO A 273 -5.14 -3.53 6.97
CA PRO A 273 -6.38 -4.16 6.54
C PRO A 273 -6.30 -4.49 5.05
N GLU A 274 -6.58 -5.74 4.74
CA GLU A 274 -6.38 -6.32 3.40
C GLU A 274 -7.58 -6.00 2.51
N ILE A 275 -7.27 -5.46 1.32
CA ILE A 275 -8.25 -5.21 0.27
C ILE A 275 -8.84 -6.55 -0.20
N LYS A 276 -10.15 -6.57 -0.37
CA LYS A 276 -10.89 -7.75 -0.77
C LYS A 276 -10.65 -8.05 -2.24
N GLU A 277 -10.22 -9.27 -2.51
CA GLU A 277 -9.98 -9.80 -3.85
C GLU A 277 -11.11 -10.77 -4.24
N THR A 278 -11.22 -11.08 -5.53
CA THR A 278 -12.18 -12.09 -6.03
C THR A 278 -11.78 -13.51 -5.66
N ILE A 279 -10.50 -13.74 -5.37
CA ILE A 279 -9.96 -15.03 -4.96
C ILE A 279 -9.34 -14.84 -3.58
N ARG A 280 -9.68 -15.74 -2.65
CA ARG A 280 -9.12 -15.70 -1.31
C ARG A 280 -7.82 -16.50 -1.28
N HIS A 281 -6.70 -15.80 -1.17
CA HIS A 281 -5.38 -16.44 -1.02
C HIS A 281 -5.11 -16.84 0.42
N THR A 282 -4.43 -17.96 0.60
CA THR A 282 -3.80 -18.32 1.89
C THR A 282 -2.52 -17.49 2.08
N SER A 283 -2.04 -17.39 3.32
CA SER A 283 -0.98 -16.48 3.78
C SER A 283 0.44 -16.76 3.26
N THR A 284 0.59 -17.19 2.01
CA THR A 284 1.88 -17.38 1.33
C THR A 284 2.24 -16.14 0.52
N ILE A 285 3.53 -15.79 0.47
CA ILE A 285 4.03 -14.70 -0.40
C ILE A 285 4.13 -15.27 -1.82
N GLU A 286 2.99 -15.35 -2.49
CA GLU A 286 2.86 -15.75 -3.89
C GLU A 286 2.16 -14.63 -4.67
N ALA A 287 2.27 -14.66 -6.00
CA ALA A 287 1.55 -13.70 -6.83
C ALA A 287 0.04 -13.87 -6.61
N LEU A 288 -0.62 -12.82 -6.12
CA LEU A 288 -2.05 -12.83 -5.85
C LEU A 288 -2.81 -12.93 -7.18
N GLU A 289 -3.58 -13.99 -7.34
CA GLU A 289 -4.48 -14.15 -8.49
C GLU A 289 -5.84 -13.47 -8.26
N GLY A 290 -6.53 -13.16 -9.36
CA GLY A 290 -7.89 -12.61 -9.32
C GLY A 290 -7.93 -11.12 -9.59
N ASN A 291 -8.93 -10.46 -9.05
CA ASN A 291 -9.20 -9.04 -9.23
C ASN A 291 -9.57 -8.39 -7.90
N ILE A 292 -9.60 -7.06 -7.86
CA ILE A 292 -10.20 -6.33 -6.74
C ILE A 292 -11.72 -6.60 -6.77
N PHE A 293 -12.28 -7.01 -5.63
CA PHE A 293 -13.67 -7.46 -5.52
C PHE A 293 -14.67 -6.34 -5.78
N ASP A 294 -14.48 -5.19 -5.12
CA ASP A 294 -15.34 -4.02 -5.29
C ASP A 294 -14.92 -3.19 -6.51
N SER A 295 -15.88 -2.86 -7.37
CA SER A 295 -15.61 -2.10 -8.59
C SER A 295 -15.22 -0.65 -8.31
N THR A 296 -15.72 -0.06 -7.22
CA THR A 296 -15.38 1.31 -6.82
C THR A 296 -13.96 1.37 -6.27
N ALA A 297 -13.56 0.37 -5.46
CA ALA A 297 -12.17 0.22 -5.00
C ALA A 297 -11.21 0.07 -6.19
N LYS A 298 -11.56 -0.81 -7.14
CA LYS A 298 -10.80 -1.01 -8.36
C LYS A 298 -10.67 0.27 -9.19
N GLN A 299 -11.79 0.99 -9.37
CA GLN A 299 -11.79 2.24 -10.13
C GLN A 299 -10.97 3.32 -9.42
N HIS A 300 -11.02 3.38 -8.09
CA HIS A 300 -10.18 4.29 -7.31
C HIS A 300 -8.69 4.03 -7.55
N ILE A 301 -8.25 2.77 -7.52
CA ILE A 301 -6.87 2.38 -7.85
C ILE A 301 -6.49 2.85 -9.26
N PHE A 302 -7.34 2.61 -10.27
CA PHE A 302 -7.06 3.07 -11.62
C PHE A 302 -7.00 4.59 -11.77
N ASN A 303 -7.87 5.31 -11.07
CA ASN A 303 -7.85 6.78 -11.07
C ASN A 303 -6.54 7.31 -10.46
N VAL A 304 -6.04 6.68 -9.38
CA VAL A 304 -4.74 7.03 -8.79
C VAL A 304 -3.60 6.70 -9.75
N THR A 305 -3.61 5.51 -10.36
CA THR A 305 -2.60 5.12 -11.36
C THR A 305 -2.56 6.11 -12.52
N GLN A 306 -3.71 6.50 -13.07
CA GLN A 306 -3.78 7.46 -14.17
C GLN A 306 -3.25 8.84 -13.75
N ARG A 307 -3.60 9.31 -12.55
CA ARG A 307 -3.12 10.60 -12.01
C ARG A 307 -1.59 10.70 -12.00
N TRP A 308 -0.88 9.62 -11.71
CA TRP A 308 0.58 9.66 -11.66
C TRP A 308 1.25 9.36 -12.99
N LEU A 309 0.61 8.58 -13.87
CA LEU A 309 1.13 8.33 -15.23
C LEU A 309 0.96 9.53 -16.16
N ASP A 310 -0.14 10.27 -16.02
CA ASP A 310 -0.49 11.42 -16.86
C ASP A 310 -1.13 12.50 -15.96
N PRO A 311 -0.31 13.24 -15.21
CA PRO A 311 -0.79 14.20 -14.21
C PRO A 311 -1.52 15.40 -14.79
N ASN A 312 -1.31 15.73 -16.07
CA ASN A 312 -1.99 16.84 -16.74
C ASN A 312 -3.23 16.39 -17.55
N GLY A 313 -3.37 15.09 -17.81
CA GLY A 313 -4.52 14.49 -18.50
C GLY A 313 -4.57 14.73 -20.01
N ASP A 314 -3.43 15.07 -20.64
CA ASP A 314 -3.33 15.36 -22.07
C ASP A 314 -3.14 14.10 -22.95
N GLY A 315 -3.00 12.92 -22.32
CA GLY A 315 -2.78 11.64 -22.98
C GLY A 315 -1.31 11.33 -23.29
N ASN A 316 -0.37 12.19 -22.89
CA ASN A 316 1.06 12.01 -23.04
C ASN A 316 1.72 11.78 -21.66
N PRO A 317 2.16 10.55 -21.33
CA PRO A 317 2.67 10.22 -20.00
C PRO A 317 4.09 10.77 -19.70
N SER A 318 4.67 11.59 -20.58
CA SER A 318 6.05 12.04 -20.46
C SER A 318 6.31 12.98 -19.28
N ASP A 319 5.27 13.54 -18.67
CA ASP A 319 5.35 14.40 -17.49
C ASP A 319 4.95 13.66 -16.19
N GLY A 320 4.58 12.38 -16.30
CA GLY A 320 4.25 11.50 -15.17
C GLY A 320 5.36 10.51 -14.83
N VAL A 321 5.04 9.52 -14.00
CA VAL A 321 5.96 8.45 -13.63
C VAL A 321 6.06 7.39 -14.72
N ASP A 322 7.16 6.65 -14.75
CA ASP A 322 7.47 5.67 -15.79
C ASP A 322 6.94 4.26 -15.47
N GLY A 323 6.29 4.09 -14.33
CA GLY A 323 5.68 2.83 -13.91
C GLY A 323 5.56 2.69 -12.39
N PHE A 324 5.18 1.49 -11.98
CA PHE A 324 4.90 1.15 -10.58
C PHE A 324 5.59 -0.14 -10.18
N ARG A 325 6.04 -0.19 -8.93
CA ARG A 325 6.41 -1.39 -8.21
C ARG A 325 5.22 -1.76 -7.32
N LEU A 326 4.74 -3.00 -7.43
CA LEU A 326 3.55 -3.49 -6.74
C LEU A 326 3.92 -4.47 -5.62
#